data_AF-A0A5U0U9V6-F1
#
_entry.id   AF-A0A5U0U9V6-F1
#
_cell.length_a   1.000
_cell.length_b   1.000
_cell.length_c   1.000
_cell.angle_alpha   90.00
_cell.angle_beta   90.00
_cell.angle_gamma   90.00
#
_symmetry.space_group_name_H-M   'P 1'
#
loop_
_entity.id
_entity.type
_entity.pdbx_description
1 polymer ?
#
loop_
_entity_poly.entity_id
_entity_poly.type
_entity_poly.pdbx_seq_one_letter_code
_entity_poly.pdbx_strand_id
1 'polypeptide(L)'
;LLDQFLQEREGNTLVAVRDNGGVWSVCRGVTRIDGKPVVKGQRLTQSQCDHYNAIERDKALAWVNKHVHIPLTEPQKAGIASFCPYNIGPGKCFPSTFYRKLNAGDRKGACAEIRRWVYDGGKDCHNRKNQCYGQVIRRDQESALACWGIDQ
;
A
#
# COMPACT_ATOMS: atom_id res chain seq x y z
N LEU A 1 -11.50 -4.66 6.49
CA LEU A 1 -10.82 -5.30 5.33
C LEU A 1 -9.42 -4.72 5.09
N LEU A 2 -9.28 -3.44 4.73
CA LEU A 2 -7.96 -2.85 4.48
C LEU A 2 -6.99 -2.98 5.66
N ASP A 3 -7.47 -2.76 6.89
CA ASP A 3 -6.61 -2.81 8.07
C ASP A 3 -5.94 -4.17 8.28
N GLN A 4 -6.74 -5.24 8.21
CA GLN A 4 -6.26 -6.62 8.26
C GLN A 4 -5.27 -6.89 7.12
N PHE A 5 -5.60 -6.48 5.90
CA PHE A 5 -4.71 -6.66 4.75
C PHE A 5 -3.34 -6.00 4.98
N LEU A 6 -3.31 -4.75 5.44
CA LEU A 6 -2.07 -4.03 5.74
C LEU A 6 -1.29 -4.68 6.88
N GLN A 7 -1.96 -5.15 7.93
CA GLN A 7 -1.31 -5.86 9.03
C GLN A 7 -0.58 -7.12 8.55
N GLU A 8 -1.16 -7.88 7.63
CA GLU A 8 -0.54 -9.07 7.04
C GLU A 8 0.62 -8.74 6.08
N ARG A 9 0.66 -7.53 5.50
CA ARG A 9 1.68 -7.14 4.51
C ARG A 9 2.89 -6.40 5.10
N GLU A 10 2.69 -5.52 6.07
CA GLU A 10 3.75 -4.58 6.50
C GLU A 10 4.59 -5.08 7.69
N GLY A 11 4.08 -6.05 8.46
CA GLY A 11 4.61 -6.33 9.79
C GLY A 11 4.41 -5.15 10.77
N ASN A 12 4.65 -5.34 12.06
CA ASN A 12 4.46 -4.29 13.07
C ASN A 12 5.62 -4.29 14.07
N THR A 13 6.48 -3.27 14.04
CA THR A 13 7.62 -3.14 14.96
C THR A 13 7.37 -2.07 16.01
N LEU A 14 7.53 -2.39 17.30
CA LEU A 14 7.36 -1.41 18.37
C LEU A 14 8.58 -0.50 18.55
N VAL A 15 9.70 -0.82 17.91
CA VAL A 15 10.95 -0.04 17.95
C VAL A 15 11.31 0.39 16.55
N ALA A 16 11.73 1.64 16.41
CA ALA A 16 12.11 2.19 15.13
C ALA A 16 13.22 1.38 14.45
N VAL A 17 12.99 1.00 13.20
CA VAL A 17 13.92 0.33 12.30
C VAL A 17 14.34 1.28 11.18
N ARG A 18 15.52 1.07 10.61
CA ARG A 18 16.04 1.89 9.51
C ARG A 18 16.03 1.07 8.23
N ASP A 19 15.49 1.64 7.16
CA ASP A 19 15.57 1.04 5.83
C ASP A 19 16.95 1.27 5.18
N ASN A 20 17.17 0.65 4.01
CA ASN A 20 18.41 0.81 3.23
C ASN A 20 18.59 2.23 2.69
N GLY A 21 17.50 3.01 2.57
CA GLY A 21 17.51 4.42 2.17
C GLY A 21 17.84 5.37 3.31
N GLY A 22 18.00 4.85 4.53
CA GLY A 22 18.34 5.59 5.73
C GLY A 22 17.16 6.22 6.46
N VAL A 23 15.93 5.93 6.07
CA VAL A 23 14.69 6.42 6.70
C VAL A 23 14.33 5.53 7.89
N TRP A 24 13.97 6.16 9.01
CA TRP A 24 13.49 5.47 10.20
C TRP A 24 11.97 5.30 10.16
N SER A 25 11.48 4.12 10.54
CA SER A 25 10.07 3.80 10.61
C SER A 25 9.74 2.93 11.82
N VAL A 26 8.50 3.03 12.32
CA VAL A 26 7.96 2.24 13.44
C VAL A 26 6.55 1.73 13.09
N CYS A 27 6.00 0.81 13.87
CA CYS A 27 4.70 0.19 13.65
C CYS A 27 4.64 -0.48 12.25
N ARG A 28 3.59 -0.23 11.46
CA ARG A 28 3.49 -0.66 10.05
C ARG A 28 4.17 0.33 9.11
N GLY A 29 5.44 0.66 9.36
CA GLY A 29 6.20 1.55 8.48
C GLY A 29 5.88 3.05 8.62
N VAL A 30 5.30 3.49 9.74
CA VAL A 30 5.06 4.91 10.04
C VAL A 30 6.40 5.64 10.14
N THR A 31 6.60 6.67 9.30
CA THR A 31 7.86 7.46 9.23
C THR A 31 7.75 8.83 9.89
N ARG A 32 6.53 9.29 10.20
CA ARG A 32 6.29 10.54 10.93
C ARG A 32 5.23 10.36 12.01
N ILE A 33 5.49 10.93 13.18
CA ILE A 33 4.60 10.95 14.34
C ILE A 33 4.35 12.42 14.70
N ASP A 34 3.08 12.82 14.68
CA ASP A 34 2.64 14.20 14.95
C ASP A 34 3.44 15.25 14.15
N GLY A 35 3.66 14.94 12.88
CA GLY A 35 4.39 15.79 11.94
C GLY A 35 5.91 15.73 12.06
N LYS A 36 6.49 15.04 13.05
CA LYS A 36 7.94 14.90 13.23
C LYS A 36 8.45 13.57 12.67
N PRO A 37 9.63 13.53 12.02
CA PRO A 37 10.23 12.28 11.57
C PRO A 37 10.46 11.32 12.74
N VAL A 38 10.26 10.03 12.50
CA VAL A 38 10.66 8.98 13.44
C VAL A 38 12.19 8.99 13.56
N VAL A 39 12.70 8.74 14.77
CA VAL A 39 14.14 8.78 15.05
C VAL A 39 14.64 7.46 15.62
N LYS A 40 15.97 7.27 15.57
CA LYS A 40 16.65 6.08 16.11
C LYS A 40 16.24 5.81 17.56
N GLY A 41 15.86 4.57 17.84
CA GLY A 41 15.52 4.12 19.20
C GLY A 41 14.12 4.56 19.69
N GLN A 42 13.36 5.31 18.88
CA GLN A 42 11.99 5.65 19.21
C GLN A 42 11.14 4.37 19.35
N ARG A 43 10.39 4.28 20.45
CA ARG A 43 9.57 3.13 20.80
C ARG A 43 8.14 3.58 21.03
N LEU A 44 7.18 2.82 20.52
CA LEU A 44 5.75 2.98 20.79
C LEU A 44 5.21 1.74 21.50
N THR A 45 4.13 1.92 22.25
CA THR A 45 3.29 0.82 22.73
C THR A 45 2.49 0.23 21.56
N GLN A 46 1.94 -0.98 21.76
CA GLN A 46 1.03 -1.56 20.78
C GLN A 46 -0.17 -0.65 20.50
N SER A 47 -0.79 -0.08 21.53
CA SER A 47 -1.93 0.83 21.38
C SER A 47 -1.59 2.12 20.62
N GLN A 48 -0.39 2.66 20.82
CA GLN A 48 0.10 3.79 20.03
C GLN A 48 0.31 3.39 18.57
N CYS A 49 0.87 2.20 18.32
CA CYS A 49 0.96 1.68 16.97
C CYS A 49 -0.39 1.50 16.32
N ASP A 50 -1.37 0.90 17.01
CA ASP A 50 -2.73 0.72 16.49
C ASP A 50 -3.37 2.06 16.11
N HIS A 51 -3.16 3.09 16.93
CA HIS A 51 -3.61 4.45 16.64
C HIS A 51 -3.00 5.03 15.36
N TYR A 52 -1.66 5.05 15.22
CA TYR A 52 -1.02 5.59 14.01
C TYR A 52 -1.29 4.72 12.77
N ASN A 53 -1.37 3.41 12.96
CA ASN A 53 -1.76 2.45 11.94
C ASN A 53 -3.16 2.74 11.38
N ALA A 54 -4.12 3.08 12.25
CA ALA A 54 -5.46 3.49 11.85
C ALA A 54 -5.45 4.82 11.10
N ILE A 55 -4.66 5.81 11.55
CA ILE A 55 -4.51 7.09 10.85
C ILE A 55 -4.00 6.89 9.42
N GLU A 56 -2.95 6.10 9.22
CA GLU A 56 -2.41 5.86 7.86
C GLU A 56 -3.38 5.08 6.97
N ARG A 57 -4.11 4.12 7.53
CA ARG A 57 -5.20 3.42 6.84
C ARG A 57 -6.29 4.40 6.40
N ASP A 58 -6.73 5.28 7.28
CA ASP A 58 -7.83 6.21 7.02
C ASP A 58 -7.42 7.28 6.00
N LYS A 59 -6.15 7.72 6.03
CA LYS A 59 -5.56 8.57 4.96
C LYS A 59 -5.59 7.87 3.60
N ALA A 60 -5.23 6.59 3.53
CA ALA A 60 -5.25 5.84 2.28
C ALA A 60 -6.68 5.71 1.72
N LEU A 61 -7.67 5.44 2.57
CA LEU A 61 -9.08 5.39 2.17
C LEU A 61 -9.61 6.77 1.75
N ALA A 62 -9.27 7.83 2.49
CA ALA A 62 -9.66 9.20 2.15
C ALA A 62 -9.06 9.63 0.80
N TRP A 63 -7.82 9.22 0.51
CA TRP A 63 -7.20 9.45 -0.80
C TRP A 63 -8.01 8.77 -1.91
N VAL A 64 -8.40 7.50 -1.74
CA VAL A 64 -9.23 6.79 -2.73
C VAL A 64 -10.56 7.49 -2.95
N ASN A 65 -11.27 7.84 -1.88
CA ASN A 65 -12.56 8.53 -1.97
C ASN A 65 -12.47 9.89 -2.66
N LYS A 66 -11.34 10.59 -2.53
CA LYS A 66 -11.12 11.90 -3.16
C LYS A 66 -10.72 11.80 -4.63
N HIS A 67 -9.96 10.77 -5.00
CA HIS A 67 -9.23 10.71 -6.27
C HIS A 67 -9.68 9.60 -7.22
N VAL A 68 -10.60 8.73 -6.80
CA VAL A 68 -11.24 7.74 -7.67
C VAL A 68 -12.69 8.13 -7.88
N HIS A 69 -13.07 8.30 -9.15
CA HIS A 69 -14.35 8.91 -9.53
C HIS A 69 -15.40 7.89 -9.97
N ILE A 70 -15.07 6.61 -9.90
CA ILE A 70 -15.99 5.51 -10.20
C ILE A 70 -16.53 4.88 -8.92
N PRO A 71 -17.74 4.29 -8.93
CA PRO A 71 -18.24 3.51 -7.81
C PRO A 71 -17.34 2.31 -7.52
N LEU A 72 -17.04 2.10 -6.23
CA LEU A 72 -16.21 1.00 -5.75
C LEU A 72 -16.89 0.29 -4.58
N THR A 73 -16.78 -1.04 -4.55
CA THR A 73 -17.12 -1.84 -3.37
C THR A 73 -16.01 -1.73 -2.32
N GLU A 74 -16.31 -2.13 -1.08
CA GLU A 74 -15.31 -2.09 0.00
C GLU A 74 -14.06 -2.95 -0.28
N PRO A 75 -14.15 -4.17 -0.87
CA PRO A 75 -12.99 -4.91 -1.35
C PRO A 75 -12.16 -4.15 -2.38
N GLN A 76 -12.81 -3.53 -3.36
CA GLN A 76 -12.11 -2.79 -4.40
C GLN A 76 -11.38 -1.59 -3.82
N LYS A 77 -12.02 -0.83 -2.92
CA LYS A 77 -11.37 0.27 -2.20
C LYS A 77 -10.15 -0.22 -1.41
N ALA A 78 -10.23 -1.38 -0.73
CA ALA A 78 -9.11 -1.93 0.02
C ALA A 78 -7.92 -2.28 -0.87
N GLY A 79 -8.14 -2.97 -2.01
CA GLY A 79 -7.08 -3.30 -2.95
C GLY A 79 -6.40 -2.05 -3.54
N ILE A 80 -7.21 -1.06 -3.94
CA ILE A 80 -6.74 0.21 -4.49
C ILE A 80 -5.98 1.01 -3.42
N ALA A 81 -6.53 1.16 -2.22
CA ALA A 81 -5.91 1.91 -1.12
C ALA A 81 -4.57 1.32 -0.70
N SER A 82 -4.45 -0.01 -0.64
CA SER A 82 -3.18 -0.66 -0.31
C SER A 82 -2.13 -0.48 -1.41
N PHE A 83 -2.52 -0.68 -2.67
CA PHE A 83 -1.61 -0.56 -3.80
C PHE A 83 -1.12 0.87 -4.01
N CYS A 84 -2.05 1.81 -4.16
CA CYS A 84 -1.81 3.11 -4.77
C CYS A 84 -1.34 4.18 -3.77
N PRO A 85 -2.17 4.67 -2.81
CA PRO A 85 -1.72 5.68 -1.87
C PRO A 85 -0.83 5.14 -0.76
N TYR A 86 -0.98 3.87 -0.37
CA TYR A 86 -0.20 3.30 0.75
C TYR A 86 1.16 2.77 0.30
N ASN A 87 1.20 1.80 -0.63
CA ASN A 87 2.48 1.15 -0.97
C ASN A 87 3.35 1.95 -1.95
N ILE A 88 2.84 2.29 -3.14
CA ILE A 88 3.66 3.01 -4.14
C ILE A 88 3.67 4.52 -3.87
N GLY A 89 2.69 5.02 -3.12
CA GLY A 89 2.50 6.41 -2.78
C GLY A 89 1.83 7.23 -3.90
N PRO A 90 1.15 8.34 -3.56
CA PRO A 90 0.44 9.18 -4.54
C PRO A 90 1.31 9.66 -5.70
N GLY A 91 2.59 9.99 -5.43
CA GLY A 91 3.53 10.47 -6.45
C GLY A 91 3.79 9.46 -7.57
N LYS A 92 3.85 8.16 -7.27
CA LYS A 92 3.96 7.11 -8.30
C LYS A 92 2.59 6.73 -8.87
N CYS A 93 1.53 6.84 -8.06
CA CYS A 93 0.21 6.42 -8.49
C CYS A 93 -0.45 7.37 -9.49
N PHE A 94 -0.44 8.69 -9.27
CA PHE A 94 -1.10 9.64 -10.17
C PHE A 94 -0.70 9.52 -11.65
N PRO A 95 0.59 9.39 -12.01
CA PRO A 95 0.99 9.24 -13.41
C PRO A 95 0.83 7.80 -13.95
N SER A 96 0.39 6.84 -13.12
CA SER A 96 0.36 5.43 -13.51
C SER A 96 -0.72 5.10 -14.53
N THR A 97 -0.44 4.12 -15.39
CA THR A 97 -1.45 3.51 -16.27
C THR A 97 -2.63 2.94 -15.48
N PHE A 98 -2.36 2.38 -14.29
CA PHE A 98 -3.38 1.92 -13.35
C PHE A 98 -4.40 3.02 -13.05
N TYR A 99 -3.94 4.18 -12.57
CA TYR A 99 -4.81 5.28 -12.15
C TYR A 99 -5.61 5.85 -13.32
N ARG A 100 -4.97 5.99 -14.49
CA ARG A 100 -5.64 6.43 -15.72
C ARG A 100 -6.77 5.47 -16.14
N LYS A 101 -6.50 4.15 -16.19
CA LYS A 101 -7.52 3.15 -16.55
C LYS A 101 -8.67 3.11 -15.54
N LEU A 102 -8.34 3.16 -14.24
CA LEU A 102 -9.32 3.12 -13.17
C LEU A 102 -10.34 4.26 -13.30
N ASN A 103 -9.86 5.50 -13.47
CA ASN A 103 -10.73 6.67 -13.60
C ASN A 103 -11.40 6.80 -14.97
N ALA A 104 -10.92 6.09 -15.99
CA ALA A 104 -11.62 5.93 -17.26
C ALA A 104 -12.73 4.86 -17.21
N GLY A 105 -12.94 4.19 -16.05
CA GLY A 105 -13.91 3.12 -15.89
C GLY A 105 -13.42 1.74 -16.35
N ASP A 106 -12.20 1.63 -16.90
CA ASP A 106 -11.56 0.36 -17.24
C ASP A 106 -11.04 -0.34 -15.97
N ARG A 107 -11.98 -0.86 -15.18
CA ARG A 107 -11.69 -1.53 -13.92
C ARG A 107 -10.87 -2.82 -14.12
N LYS A 108 -11.19 -3.61 -15.14
CA LYS A 108 -10.49 -4.88 -15.45
C LYS A 108 -9.06 -4.60 -15.87
N GLY A 109 -8.87 -3.64 -16.78
CA GLY A 109 -7.54 -3.23 -17.19
C GLY A 109 -6.76 -2.59 -16.05
N ALA A 110 -7.39 -1.77 -15.20
CA ALA A 110 -6.74 -1.19 -14.03
C ALA A 110 -6.21 -2.28 -13.08
N CYS A 111 -7.05 -3.22 -12.64
CA CYS A 111 -6.58 -4.23 -11.70
C CYS A 111 -5.50 -5.16 -12.30
N ALA A 112 -5.48 -5.36 -13.63
CA ALA A 112 -4.37 -6.05 -14.31
C ALA A 112 -3.05 -5.25 -14.26
N GLU A 113 -3.09 -3.92 -14.29
CA GLU A 113 -1.89 -3.09 -14.17
C GLU A 113 -1.18 -3.28 -12.82
N ILE A 114 -1.90 -3.57 -11.73
CA ILE A 114 -1.31 -3.78 -10.40
C ILE A 114 -0.22 -4.85 -10.44
N ARG A 115 -0.46 -5.96 -11.16
CA ARG A 115 0.48 -7.10 -11.28
C ARG A 115 1.77 -6.76 -12.01
N ARG A 116 1.85 -5.62 -12.70
CA ARG A 116 3.07 -5.16 -13.39
C ARG A 116 4.04 -4.45 -12.45
N TRP A 117 3.61 -4.06 -11.25
CA TRP A 117 4.42 -3.32 -10.27
C TRP A 117 5.25 -4.26 -9.38
N VAL A 118 6.10 -5.04 -10.03
CA VAL A 118 6.90 -6.15 -9.45
C VAL A 118 8.39 -5.96 -9.68
N TYR A 119 8.83 -4.72 -9.86
CA TYR A 119 10.23 -4.35 -9.91
C TYR A 119 10.58 -3.54 -8.67
N ASP A 120 11.68 -3.91 -8.01
CA ASP A 120 12.24 -3.19 -6.86
C ASP A 120 13.70 -2.85 -7.12
N GLY A 121 14.05 -1.57 -7.03
CA GLY A 121 15.40 -1.09 -7.38
C GLY A 121 15.85 -1.48 -8.81
N GLY A 122 14.91 -1.61 -9.75
CA GLY A 122 15.18 -2.06 -11.13
C GLY A 122 15.33 -3.58 -11.30
N LYS A 123 15.17 -4.36 -10.23
CA LYS A 123 15.27 -5.83 -10.24
C LYS A 123 13.88 -6.46 -10.34
N ASP A 124 13.73 -7.45 -11.21
CA ASP A 124 12.49 -8.24 -11.33
C ASP A 124 12.30 -9.14 -10.10
N CYS A 125 11.19 -8.97 -9.39
CA CYS A 125 10.87 -9.71 -8.17
C CYS A 125 10.35 -11.12 -8.40
N HIS A 126 10.08 -11.53 -9.63
CA HIS A 126 9.85 -12.96 -9.93
C HIS A 126 11.12 -13.79 -9.74
N ASN A 127 12.29 -13.20 -9.98
CA ASN A 127 13.56 -13.86 -9.73
C ASN A 127 13.84 -13.95 -8.23
N ARG A 128 13.77 -15.17 -7.68
CA ARG A 128 13.97 -15.43 -6.24
C ARG A 128 15.33 -14.99 -5.72
N LYS A 129 16.35 -14.88 -6.59
CA LYS A 129 17.68 -14.37 -6.23
C LYS A 129 17.67 -12.88 -5.86
N ASN A 130 16.67 -12.12 -6.32
CA ASN A 130 16.53 -10.69 -6.02
C ASN A 130 15.89 -10.41 -4.65
N GLN A 131 15.44 -11.44 -3.92
CA GLN A 131 14.92 -11.36 -2.55
C GLN A 131 13.74 -10.40 -2.34
N CYS A 132 12.99 -10.07 -3.39
CA CYS A 132 11.81 -9.19 -3.33
C CYS A 132 10.50 -9.87 -3.74
N TYR A 133 10.42 -11.21 -3.74
CA TYR A 133 9.24 -11.97 -4.17
C TYR A 133 7.95 -11.63 -3.37
N GLY A 134 8.08 -11.10 -2.15
CA GLY A 134 6.95 -10.58 -1.39
C GLY A 134 6.16 -9.49 -2.14
N GLN A 135 6.81 -8.74 -3.02
CA GLN A 135 6.17 -7.76 -3.90
C GLN A 135 5.18 -8.43 -4.86
N VAL A 136 5.56 -9.55 -5.49
CA VAL A 136 4.68 -10.29 -6.41
C VAL A 136 3.42 -10.75 -5.68
N ILE A 137 3.59 -11.39 -4.52
CA ILE A 137 2.47 -11.85 -3.67
C ILE A 137 1.55 -10.69 -3.31
N ARG A 138 2.11 -9.55 -2.90
CA ARG A 138 1.34 -8.36 -2.54
C ARG A 138 0.52 -7.85 -3.73
N ARG A 139 1.13 -7.70 -4.91
CA ARG A 139 0.43 -7.22 -6.12
C ARG A 139 -0.70 -8.17 -6.54
N ASP A 140 -0.52 -9.48 -6.41
CA ASP A 140 -1.57 -10.45 -6.74
C ASP A 140 -2.79 -10.31 -5.84
N GLN A 141 -2.59 -10.16 -4.53
CA GLN A 141 -3.68 -10.00 -3.57
C GLN A 141 -4.37 -8.64 -3.70
N GLU A 142 -3.62 -7.56 -3.87
CA GLU A 142 -4.18 -6.23 -4.14
C GLU A 142 -4.99 -6.21 -5.42
N SER A 143 -4.51 -6.88 -6.47
CA SER A 143 -5.25 -7.05 -7.73
C SER A 143 -6.52 -7.87 -7.53
N ALA A 144 -6.47 -8.98 -6.78
CA ALA A 144 -7.66 -9.78 -6.48
C ALA A 144 -8.74 -8.96 -5.76
N LEU A 145 -8.35 -8.14 -4.80
CA LEU A 145 -9.27 -7.21 -4.11
C LEU A 145 -9.80 -6.13 -5.07
N ALA A 146 -8.93 -5.52 -5.88
CA ALA A 146 -9.31 -4.48 -6.84
C ALA A 146 -10.21 -5.00 -7.99
N CYS A 147 -10.08 -6.27 -8.37
CA CYS A 147 -10.95 -6.93 -9.35
C CYS A 147 -12.18 -7.61 -8.70
N TRP A 148 -12.37 -7.51 -7.37
CA TRP A 148 -13.39 -8.31 -6.68
C TRP A 148 -14.80 -8.03 -7.23
N GLY A 149 -15.50 -9.10 -7.61
CA GLY A 149 -16.87 -9.02 -8.13
C GLY A 149 -17.02 -8.26 -9.45
N ILE A 150 -15.95 -8.15 -10.27
CA ILE A 150 -15.99 -7.40 -11.53
C ILE A 150 -16.68 -8.15 -12.69
N ASP A 151 -16.84 -9.47 -12.54
CA ASP A 151 -17.50 -10.36 -13.50
C ASP A 151 -18.90 -10.80 -13.03
N GLN A 152 -19.35 -10.29 -11.88
CA GLN A 152 -20.71 -10.46 -11.35
C GLN A 152 -21.56 -9.26 -11.78
#